data_AF-A0A016TWV6-F1
#
_entry.id   AF-A0A016TWV6-F1
#
_cell.length_a   1.000
_cell.length_b   1.000
_cell.length_c   1.000
_cell.angle_alpha   90.00
_cell.angle_beta   90.00
_cell.angle_gamma   90.00
#
_symmetry.space_group_name_H-M   'P 1'
#
loop_
_entity.id
_entity.type
_entity.pdbx_description
1 polymer ?
#
loop_
_entity_poly.entity_id
_entity_poly.type
_entity_poly.pdbx_seq_one_letter_code
_entity_poly.pdbx_strand_id
1 'polypeptide(L)'
;MKWRSVTGVLCDKNIPERLKSKVYRTVVRPVALYGAECWAATKEVERRLSGMEMKMLRWMAGITRLDRICNQDIRQRFGVAPITDKLC
;
A
#
# COMPACT_ATOMS: atom_id res chain seq x y z
N MET A 1 1.70 -15.63 9.41
CA MET A 1 1.95 -15.53 7.95
C MET A 1 3.45 -15.41 7.69
N LYS A 2 4.00 -16.12 6.70
CA LYS A 2 5.40 -15.94 6.28
C LYS A 2 5.49 -14.75 5.32
N TRP A 3 6.05 -13.62 5.78
CA TRP A 3 6.21 -12.40 4.98
C TRP A 3 6.91 -12.65 3.64
N ARG A 4 7.94 -13.50 3.62
CA ARG A 4 8.69 -13.86 2.40
C ARG A 4 7.83 -14.46 1.29
N SER A 5 6.79 -15.21 1.65
CA SER A 5 5.86 -15.79 0.67
C SER A 5 4.95 -14.71 0.08
N VAL A 6 4.50 -13.77 0.91
CA VAL A 6 3.65 -12.65 0.48
C VAL A 6 4.43 -11.70 -0.42
N THR A 7 5.68 -11.38 -0.09
CA THR A 7 6.52 -10.53 -0.94
C THR A 7 6.78 -11.15 -2.30
N GLY A 8 6.94 -12.47 -2.41
CA GLY A 8 7.03 -13.14 -3.72
C GLY A 8 5.83 -12.81 -4.63
N VAL A 9 4.61 -12.91 -4.09
CA VAL A 9 3.37 -12.58 -4.81
C VAL A 9 3.27 -11.09 -5.15
N LEU A 10 3.76 -10.21 -4.26
CA LEU A 10 3.72 -8.76 -4.47
C LEU A 10 4.77 -8.28 -5.49
N CYS A 11 5.95 -8.90 -5.52
CA CYS A 11 7.06 -8.58 -6.41
C CYS A 11 6.87 -9.13 -7.83
N ASP A 12 6.15 -10.24 -7.99
CA ASP A 12 6.05 -10.92 -9.28
C ASP A 12 5.23 -10.09 -10.28
N LYS A 13 5.84 -9.75 -11.41
CA LYS A 13 5.22 -8.95 -12.47
C LYS A 13 4.09 -9.70 -13.19
N ASN A 14 4.11 -11.03 -13.16
CA ASN A 14 3.09 -11.87 -13.82
C ASN A 14 1.79 -11.94 -13.02
N ILE A 15 1.84 -11.56 -11.73
CA ILE A 15 0.66 -11.57 -10.87
C ILE A 15 -0.23 -10.36 -11.19
N PRO A 16 -1.53 -10.57 -11.47
CA PRO A 16 -2.46 -9.47 -11.73
C PRO A 16 -2.54 -8.50 -10.56
N GLU A 17 -2.61 -7.21 -10.86
CA GLU A 17 -2.69 -6.14 -9.85
C GLU A 17 -3.93 -6.26 -8.97
N ARG A 18 -5.02 -6.83 -9.49
CA ARG A 18 -6.23 -7.13 -8.71
C ARG A 18 -5.93 -8.07 -7.54
N LEU A 19 -5.06 -9.07 -7.72
CA LEU A 19 -4.66 -9.97 -6.65
C LEU A 19 -3.75 -9.24 -5.64
N LYS A 20 -2.78 -8.46 -6.13
CA LYS A 20 -1.92 -7.63 -5.27
C LYS A 20 -2.72 -6.62 -4.45
N SER A 21 -3.77 -6.03 -5.03
CA SER A 21 -4.71 -5.16 -4.33
C SER A 21 -5.42 -5.90 -3.20
N LYS A 22 -5.89 -7.12 -3.44
CA LYS A 22 -6.52 -7.94 -2.39
C LYS A 22 -5.56 -8.22 -1.24
N VAL A 23 -4.31 -8.57 -1.55
CA VAL A 23 -3.25 -8.76 -0.54
C VAL A 23 -2.98 -7.46 0.23
N TYR A 24 -2.90 -6.33 -0.47
CA TYR A 24 -2.70 -5.02 0.16
C TYR A 24 -3.81 -4.71 1.18
N ARG A 25 -5.07 -4.87 0.78
CA ARG A 25 -6.22 -4.56 1.65
C ARG A 25 -6.33 -5.50 2.85
N THR A 26 -5.97 -6.77 2.68
CA THR A 26 -6.20 -7.82 3.70
C THR A 26 -5.01 -8.04 4.64
N VAL A 27 -3.80 -7.77 4.20
CA VAL A 27 -2.58 -8.02 4.97
C VAL A 27 -1.85 -6.73 5.27
N VAL A 28 -1.50 -5.97 4.23
CA VAL A 28 -0.59 -4.84 4.35
C VAL A 28 -1.21 -3.68 5.12
N ARG A 29 -2.45 -3.32 4.75
CA ARG A 29 -3.17 -2.20 5.37
C ARG A 29 -3.45 -2.44 6.86
N PRO A 30 -4.03 -3.59 7.29
CA PRO A 30 -4.25 -3.85 8.71
C PRO A 30 -2.97 -3.86 9.53
N VAL A 31 -1.87 -4.44 9.00
CA VAL A 31 -0.58 -4.45 9.68
C VAL A 31 -0.02 -3.03 9.87
N ALA A 32 -0.16 -2.17 8.85
CA ALA A 32 0.27 -0.78 8.93
C ALA A 32 -0.57 0.04 9.92
N LEU A 33 -1.90 -0.20 9.95
CA LEU A 33 -2.81 0.45 10.89
C LEU A 33 -2.56 -0.01 12.33
N TYR A 34 -2.42 -1.31 12.55
CA TYR A 34 -2.06 -1.86 13.88
C TYR A 34 -0.75 -1.28 14.41
N GLY A 35 0.26 -1.17 13.54
CA GLY A 35 1.52 -0.52 13.89
C GLY A 35 1.37 0.96 14.23
N ALA A 36 0.34 1.64 13.73
CA ALA A 36 0.02 3.03 13.99
C ALA A 36 -0.92 3.23 15.19
N GLU A 37 -1.69 2.23 15.60
CA GLU A 37 -2.55 2.27 16.81
C GLU A 37 -1.75 2.55 18.08
N CYS A 38 -0.50 2.09 18.16
CA CYS A 38 0.39 2.39 19.28
C CYS A 38 0.93 3.83 19.27
N TRP A 39 0.69 4.60 18.21
CA TRP A 39 1.11 5.99 18.09
C TRP A 39 -0.12 6.89 18.23
N ALA A 40 0.07 8.07 18.81
CA ALA A 40 -0.97 9.10 18.68
C ALA A 40 -1.20 9.40 17.20
N ALA A 41 -2.48 9.46 16.78
CA ALA A 41 -2.91 9.82 15.42
C ALA A 41 -2.56 11.28 15.13
N THR A 42 -1.28 11.53 14.89
CA THR A 42 -0.73 12.84 14.55
C THR A 42 -0.65 12.99 13.03
N LYS A 43 -0.69 14.23 12.54
CA LYS A 43 -0.47 14.54 11.12
C LYS A 43 0.85 13.97 10.57
N GLU A 44 1.84 13.78 11.44
CA GLU A 44 3.10 13.14 11.04
C GLU A 44 2.91 11.66 10.74
N VAL A 45 2.18 10.92 11.58
CA VAL A 45 1.88 9.50 11.37
C VAL A 45 1.05 9.32 10.10
N GLU A 46 0.02 10.15 9.89
CA GLU A 46 -0.78 10.17 8.66
C GLU A 46 0.09 10.37 7.40
N ARG A 47 1.02 11.33 7.45
CA ARG A 47 1.94 11.61 6.34
C ARG A 47 2.89 10.44 6.09
N ARG A 48 3.43 9.83 7.15
CA ARG A 48 4.31 8.65 7.06
C ARG A 48 3.57 7.46 6.46
N LEU A 49 2.35 7.17 6.91
CA LEU A 49 1.51 6.09 6.39
C LEU A 49 1.12 6.32 4.92
N SER A 50 0.75 7.56 4.57
CA SER A 50 0.48 7.92 3.18
C SER A 50 1.70 7.72 2.28
N GLY A 51 2.89 8.12 2.73
CA GLY A 51 4.14 7.89 2.01
C GLY A 51 4.46 6.40 1.85
N MET A 52 4.28 5.62 2.91
CA MET A 52 4.48 4.17 2.92
C MET A 52 3.51 3.47 1.94
N GLU A 53 2.22 3.79 1.99
CA GLU A 53 1.19 3.26 1.08
C GLU A 53 1.61 3.48 -0.37
N MET A 54 1.96 4.72 -0.74
CA MET A 54 2.29 5.05 -2.11
C MET A 54 3.60 4.44 -2.59
N LYS A 55 4.58 4.28 -1.69
CA LYS A 55 5.83 3.57 -1.99
C LYS A 55 5.55 2.10 -2.26
N MET A 56 4.70 1.46 -1.48
CA MET A 56 4.33 0.06 -1.67
C MET A 56 3.49 -0.17 -2.92
N LEU A 57 2.44 0.64 -3.16
CA LEU A 57 1.60 0.48 -4.36
C LEU A 57 2.43 0.64 -5.64
N ARG A 58 3.35 1.61 -5.70
CA ARG A 58 4.28 1.77 -6.82
C ARG A 58 5.18 0.56 -7.01
N TRP A 59 5.79 0.09 -5.93
CA TRP A 59 6.67 -1.06 -5.99
C TRP A 59 5.95 -2.33 -6.46
N MET A 60 4.74 -2.58 -5.96
CA MET A 60 3.91 -3.72 -6.36
C MET A 60 3.48 -3.67 -7.83
N ALA A 61 3.23 -2.47 -8.37
CA ALA A 61 2.92 -2.29 -9.78
C ALA A 61 4.16 -2.19 -10.69
N GLY A 62 5.38 -2.16 -10.12
CA GLY A 62 6.60 -1.91 -10.87
C GLY A 62 6.68 -0.50 -11.48
N ILE A 63 5.93 0.46 -10.94
CA ILE A 63 5.86 1.83 -11.42
C ILE A 63 7.03 2.64 -10.84
N THR A 64 7.82 3.22 -11.73
CA THR A 64 8.95 4.09 -11.43
C THR A 64 8.56 5.56 -11.52
N ARG A 65 9.49 6.46 -11.20
CA ARG A 65 9.28 7.91 -11.39
C ARG A 65 9.23 8.30 -12.87
N LEU A 66 9.80 7.50 -13.77
CA LEU A 66 9.86 7.80 -15.20
C LEU A 66 8.50 7.62 -15.89
N ASP A 67 7.64 6.78 -15.33
CA ASP A 67 6.31 6.51 -15.89
C ASP A 67 5.35 7.71 -15.76
N ARG A 68 5.71 8.72 -14.95
CA ARG A 68 4.93 9.96 -14.72
C ARG A 68 3.45 9.72 -14.35
N ILE A 69 3.15 8.58 -13.73
CA ILE A 69 1.79 8.23 -13.28
C ILE A 69 1.49 8.92 -11.95
N CYS A 70 0.33 9.58 -11.88
CA CYS A 70 -0.11 10.29 -10.70
C CYS A 70 -0.49 9.34 -9.56
N ASN A 71 -0.35 9.84 -8.34
CA ASN A 71 -0.74 9.14 -7.12
C ASN A 71 -2.19 8.64 -7.15
N GLN A 72 -3.09 9.46 -7.68
CA GLN A 72 -4.51 9.16 -7.77
C GLN A 72 -4.80 7.99 -8.72
N ASP A 73 -4.15 7.97 -9.89
CA ASP A 73 -4.30 6.90 -10.89
C ASP A 73 -3.85 5.55 -10.33
N ILE A 74 -2.74 5.53 -9.57
CA ILE A 74 -2.26 4.32 -8.90
C ILE A 74 -3.32 3.82 -7.90
N ARG A 75 -3.88 4.70 -7.06
CA ARG A 75 -4.94 4.31 -6.13
C ARG A 75 -6.17 3.78 -6.85
N GLN A 76 -6.58 4.41 -7.95
CA GLN A 76 -7.71 3.97 -8.76
C GLN A 76 -7.46 2.60 -9.39
N ARG A 77 -6.26 2.37 -9.92
CA ARG A 77 -5.84 1.09 -10.52
C ARG A 77 -5.89 -0.07 -9.54
N PHE A 78 -5.48 0.17 -8.29
CA PHE A 78 -5.63 -0.80 -7.20
C PHE A 78 -7.04 -0.77 -6.54
N GLY A 79 -7.87 0.22 -6.83
CA GLY A 79 -9.18 0.45 -6.20
C GLY A 79 -9.10 0.74 -4.70
N VAL A 80 -8.00 1.31 -4.23
CA VAL A 80 -7.68 1.49 -2.81
C VAL A 80 -7.98 2.93 -2.39
N ALA A 81 -8.86 3.12 -1.40
CA ALA A 81 -9.07 4.41 -0.74
C ALA A 81 -7.83 4.80 0.10
N PRO A 82 -7.50 6.07 0.33
CA PRO A 82 -6.39 6.47 1.21
C PRO A 82 -6.35 5.71 2.54
N ILE A 83 -5.14 5.38 3.02
CA ILE A 83 -4.98 4.73 4.34
C ILE A 83 -5.40 5.63 5.50
N THR A 84 -5.29 6.95 5.31
CA THR A 84 -5.70 7.96 6.28
C THR A 84 -7.19 7.94 6.57
N ASP A 85 -8.02 7.59 5.59
CA ASP A 85 -9.48 7.45 5.75
C ASP A 85 -9.87 6.28 6.66
N LYS A 86 -8.89 5.47 7.07
CA LYS A 86 -9.05 4.33 7.98
C LYS A 86 -8.35 4.52 9.31
N LEU A 87 -7.69 5.66 9.53
CA LEU A 87 -7.20 6.02 10.86
C LEU A 87 -8.39 6.49 11.71
N CYS A 88 -8.45 6.01 12.94
CA CYS A 88 -9.47 6.39 13.93
C CYS A 88 -9.14 7.73 14.58
#